data_AF-A0A643CI18-F1
#
_entry.id   AF-A0A643CI18-F1
#
_cell.length_a   1.000
_cell.length_b   1.000
_cell.length_c   1.000
_cell.angle_alpha   90.00
_cell.angle_beta   90.00
_cell.angle_gamma   90.00
#
_symmetry.space_group_name_H-M   'P 1'
#
loop_
_entity.id
_entity.type
_entity.pdbx_description
1 polymer ?
#
loop_
_entity_poly.entity_id
_entity_poly.type
_entity_poly.pdbx_seq_one_letter_code
_entity_poly.pdbx_strand_id
1 'polypeptide(L)' 'SIPITCCFTVISRKIPFKKLDSYTRITNSWCPQEAVIFKTKANKEVCADPMQKWVQNSIKLLDQKSQALKA' A
#
# COMPACT_ATOMS: atom_id res chain seq x y z
N SER A 1 3.88 -1.74 25.30
CA SER A 1 3.07 -0.93 24.38
C SER A 1 3.21 -1.47 22.97
N ILE A 2 2.13 -1.58 22.20
CA ILE A 2 2.18 -2.04 20.79
C ILE A 2 2.52 -0.82 19.91
N PRO A 3 3.58 -0.86 19.09
CA PRO A 3 3.92 0.26 18.22
C PRO A 3 2.85 0.47 17.15
N ILE A 4 2.49 1.73 16.87
CA ILE A 4 1.57 2.11 15.79
C ILE A 4 2.39 2.55 14.59
N THR A 5 2.17 1.89 13.44
CA THR A 5 2.79 2.29 12.18
C THR A 5 1.95 3.36 11.50
N CYS A 6 2.55 4.52 11.23
CA CYS A 6 1.93 5.63 10.51
C CYS A 6 2.79 6.07 9.32
N CYS A 7 2.15 6.68 8.32
CA CYS A 7 2.83 7.32 7.20
C CYS A 7 2.78 8.84 7.36
N PHE A 8 3.95 9.48 7.47
CA PHE A 8 4.06 10.94 7.52
C PHE A 8 4.24 11.55 6.12
N THR A 9 4.81 10.78 5.20
CA THR A 9 5.07 11.20 3.82
C THR A 9 4.59 10.12 2.85
N VAL A 10 4.02 10.55 1.73
CA VAL A 10 3.55 9.68 0.64
C VAL A 10 4.36 9.93 -0.60
N ILE A 11 4.57 8.88 -1.40
CA ILE A 11 5.27 9.03 -2.68
C ILE A 11 4.39 9.74 -3.72
N SER A 12 5.02 10.61 -4.51
CA SER A 12 4.36 11.24 -5.66
C SER A 12 4.50 10.41 -6.95
N ARG A 13 5.49 9.50 -7.00
CA ARG A 13 5.79 8.69 -8.20
C ARG A 13 5.07 7.35 -8.16
N LYS A 14 4.48 6.96 -9.28
CA LYS A 14 3.85 5.65 -9.47
C LYS A 14 4.89 4.53 -9.41
N ILE A 15 4.61 3.49 -8.63
CA ILE A 15 5.39 2.25 -8.64
C ILE A 15 4.87 1.35 -9.77
N PRO A 16 5.73 0.80 -10.64
CA PRO A 16 5.31 -0.19 -11.61
C PRO A 16 4.73 -1.44 -10.93
N PHE A 17 3.53 -1.87 -11.34
CA PHE A 17 2.82 -3.01 -10.73
C PHE A 17 3.68 -4.28 -10.65
N LYS A 18 4.53 -4.55 -11.66
CA LYS A 18 5.44 -5.71 -11.68
C LYS A 18 6.39 -5.77 -10.48
N LYS A 19 6.66 -4.63 -9.84
CA LYS A 19 7.52 -4.50 -8.65
C LYS A 19 6.74 -4.59 -7.33
N LEU A 20 5.41 -4.47 -7.37
CA LEU A 20 4.56 -4.61 -6.19
C LEU A 20 4.36 -6.08 -5.84
N ASP A 21 4.32 -6.35 -4.54
CA ASP A 21 4.10 -7.69 -4.01
C ASP A 21 2.80 -7.77 -3.20
N SER A 22 2.63 -6.87 -2.23
CA SER A 22 1.44 -6.77 -1.39
C SER A 22 1.23 -5.33 -0.90
N TYR A 23 0.15 -5.11 -0.15
CA TYR A 23 -0.14 -3.80 0.45
C TYR A 23 -0.78 -3.95 1.83
N THR A 24 -0.69 -2.89 2.64
CA THR A 24 -1.37 -2.74 3.92
C THR A 24 -2.03 -1.36 3.98
N ARG A 25 -3.28 -1.29 4.44
CA ARG A 25 -3.99 -0.02 4.65
C ARG A 25 -3.77 0.47 6.07
N ILE A 26 -3.46 1.75 6.19
CA ILE A 26 -3.35 2.47 7.46
C ILE A 26 -4.57 3.39 7.56
N THR A 27 -5.51 3.00 8.41
CA THR A 27 -6.75 3.75 8.71
C THR A 27 -6.88 4.03 10.21
N ASN A 28 -5.75 4.00 10.93
CA ASN A 28 -5.74 4.18 12.38
C ASN A 28 -5.93 5.67 12.71
N SER A 29 -6.91 6.00 13.57
CA SER A 29 -7.22 7.39 13.97
C SER A 29 -6.08 8.09 14.72
N TRP A 30 -5.11 7.32 15.22
CA TRP A 30 -3.89 7.84 15.84
C TRP A 30 -2.87 8.36 14.82
N CYS A 31 -3.04 8.06 13.53
CA CYS A 31 -2.19 8.56 12.47
C CYS A 31 -2.73 9.89 11.91
N PRO A 32 -1.85 10.81 11.48
CA PRO A 32 -2.28 12.11 10.96
C PRO A 32 -3.02 12.03 9.63
N GLN A 33 -2.87 10.93 8.88
CA GLN A 33 -3.52 10.70 7.60
C GLN A 33 -3.71 9.22 7.34
N GLU A 34 -4.70 8.89 6.51
CA GLU A 34 -4.83 7.57 5.93
C GLU A 34 -3.77 7.34 4.86
N ALA A 35 -3.25 6.12 4.80
CA ALA A 35 -2.20 5.77 3.84
C ALA A 35 -2.27 4.30 3.42
N VAL A 36 -1.60 3.99 2.32
CA VAL A 36 -1.37 2.62 1.87
C VAL A 36 0.12 2.35 1.87
N ILE A 37 0.55 1.33 2.59
CA ILE A 37 1.93 0.86 2.56
C ILE A 37 2.00 -0.23 1.50
N PHE A 38 2.70 0.03 0.41
CA PHE A 38 3.05 -0.99 -0.58
C PHE A 38 4.33 -1.71 -0.17
N LYS A 39 4.28 -3.04 -0.15
CA LYS A 39 5.47 -3.88 -0.09
C LYS A 39 5.88 -4.27 -1.50
N THR A 40 7.13 -3.99 -1.83
CA THR A 40 7.71 -4.36 -3.13
C THR A 40 8.34 -5.75 -3.06
N LYS A 41 8.55 -6.38 -4.22
CA LYS A 41 9.27 -7.66 -4.33
C LYS A 41 10.71 -7.60 -3.82
N ALA A 42 11.28 -6.40 -3.71
CA ALA A 42 12.58 -6.16 -3.10
C ALA A 42 12.48 -5.96 -1.57
N ASN A 43 11.36 -6.34 -0.94
CA ASN A 43 11.06 -6.16 0.48
C ASN A 43 11.14 -4.70 0.98
N LYS A 44 11.00 -3.71 0.09
CA LYS A 44 10.89 -2.30 0.48
C LYS A 44 9.43 -1.93 0.73
N GLU A 45 9.18 -1.20 1.81
CA GLU A 45 7.89 -0.64 2.16
C GLU A 45 7.82 0.83 1.74
N VAL A 46 6.71 1.21 1.13
CA VAL A 46 6.53 2.55 0.56
C VAL A 46 5.12 3.05 0.85
N CYS A 47 5.02 4.17 1.56
CA CYS A 47 3.77 4.87 1.80
C CYS A 47 3.27 5.57 0.53
N ALA A 48 2.00 5.38 0.20
CA ALA A 48 1.32 5.99 -0.93
C ALA A 48 -0.07 6.51 -0.51
N ASP A 49 -0.51 7.56 -1.19
CA ASP A 49 -1.79 8.21 -0.93
C ASP A 49 -2.96 7.39 -1.51
N PRO A 50 -3.93 6.95 -0.69
CA PRO A 50 -5.09 6.18 -1.15
C PRO A 50 -5.98 6.93 -2.16
N MET A 51 -5.90 8.26 -2.20
CA MET A 51 -6.68 9.09 -3.13
C MET A 51 -6.11 9.09 -4.56
N GLN A 52 -4.86 8.65 -4.76
CA GLN A 52 -4.27 8.62 -6.09
C GLN A 52 -4.81 7.45 -6.93
N LYS A 53 -5.25 7.75 -8.17
CA LYS A 53 -5.83 6.76 -9.10
C LYS A 53 -4.94 5.53 -9.31
N TRP A 54 -3.61 5.71 -9.40
CA TRP A 54 -2.70 4.58 -9.61
C TRP A 54 -2.59 3.66 -8.37
N VAL A 55 -2.75 4.22 -7.16
CA VAL A 55 -2.75 3.47 -5.90
C VAL A 55 -3.99 2.58 -5.86
N GLN A 56 -5.15 3.16 -6.12
CA GLN A 56 -6.43 2.43 -6.19
C GLN A 56 -6.39 1.30 -7.23
N ASN A 57 -5.88 1.59 -8.42
CA ASN A 57 -5.71 0.58 -9.47
C ASN A 57 -4.74 -0.54 -9.05
N SER A 58 -3.65 -0.19 -8.36
CA SER A 58 -2.67 -1.19 -7.90
C SER A 58 -3.26 -2.09 -6.81
N ILE A 59 -4.03 -1.53 -5.89
CA ILE A 59 -4.75 -2.30 -4.87
C ILE A 59 -5.70 -3.31 -5.52
N LYS A 60 -6.55 -2.84 -6.46
CA LYS A 60 -7.49 -3.72 -7.17
C LYS A 60 -6.79 -4.89 -7.86
N LEU A 61 -5.66 -4.64 -8.53
CA LEU A 61 -4.88 -5.68 -9.19
C LEU A 61 -4.24 -6.65 -8.18
N LEU A 62 -3.78 -6.15 -7.03
CA LEU A 62 -3.23 -6.99 -5.95
C LEU A 62 -4.31 -7.86 -5.31
N ASP A 63 -5.53 -7.32 -5.12
CA ASP A 63 -6.68 -8.08 -4.61
C ASP A 63 -7.06 -9.21 -5.57
N GLN A 64 -7.12 -8.94 -6.88
CA GLN A 64 -7.36 -9.95 -7.90
C GLN A 64 -6.29 -11.05 -7.89
N LYS A 65 -5.01 -10.67 -7.77
CA LYS A 65 -3.89 -11.62 -7.68
C LYS A 65 -3.99 -12.48 -6.41
N SER A 66 -4.35 -11.89 -5.28
CA SER A 66 -4.53 -12.59 -4.00
C SER A 66 -5.69 -13.59 -4.05
N GLN A 67 -6.80 -13.23 -4.71
CA GLN A 67 -7.93 -14.12 -4.94
C GLN A 67 -7.57 -15.30 -5.85
N ALA A 68 -6.85 -15.04 -6.95
CA ALA A 68 -6.39 -16.09 -7.86
C ALA A 68 -5.39 -17.06 -7.23
N LEU A 69 -4.60 -16.64 -6.23
CA LEU A 69 -3.68 -17.51 -5.51
C LEU A 69 -4.38 -18.39 -4.45
N LYS A 70 -5.60 -18.03 -4.05
CA LYS A 70 -6.41 -18.77 -3.09
C LYS A 70 -7.35 -19.80 -3.74
N ALA A 71 -7.53 -19.73 -5.06
CA ALA A 71 -8.30 -20.66 -5.86
C ALA A 71 -7.40 -21.79 -6.35
#